data_AF-A0A1H6KPD1-F1
#
_entry.id   AF-A0A1H6KPD1-F1
#
_cell.length_a   1.000
_cell.length_b   1.000
_cell.length_c   1.000
_cell.angle_alpha   90.00
_cell.angle_beta   90.00
_cell.angle_gamma   90.00
#
_symmetry.space_group_name_H-M   'P 1'
#
loop_
_entity.id
_entity.type
_entity.pdbx_description
1 polymer ?
#
loop_
_entity_poly.entity_id
_entity_poly.type
_entity_poly.pdbx_seq_one_letter_code
_entity_poly.pdbx_strand_id
1 'polypeptide(L)'
;MSGAGVMTTNTQAATRATVEIPSIPCDAEGPVFREPWEAQAFAMAVTLHERGVFTWTEWAAALAAEIKRAQAGGDADTGETYYRHWLATLENLIAEKGVTTADTLHRYRDAWDHAADRTPHGQPIELTPADFDRHA
;
A
#
# COMPACT_ATOMS: atom_id res chain seq x y z
N MET A 1 -11.56 -34.36 18.50
CA MET A 1 -12.06 -33.65 17.31
C MET A 1 -11.26 -32.36 17.19
N SER A 2 -10.44 -32.26 16.16
CA SER A 2 -9.49 -31.17 15.93
C SER A 2 -10.19 -29.84 15.68
N GLY A 3 -9.78 -28.81 16.41
CA GLY A 3 -9.99 -27.41 16.07
C GLY A 3 -8.62 -26.75 15.86
N ALA A 4 -8.06 -26.92 14.66
CA ALA A 4 -6.88 -26.20 14.20
C ALA A 4 -7.28 -25.50 12.90
N GLY A 5 -7.60 -24.22 13.01
CA GLY A 5 -8.07 -23.38 11.91
C GLY A 5 -7.72 -21.92 12.19
N VAL A 6 -6.45 -21.67 12.52
CA VAL A 6 -5.92 -20.33 12.76
C VAL A 6 -4.70 -20.17 11.86
N MET A 7 -4.76 -19.22 10.93
CA MET A 7 -3.58 -18.53 10.36
C MET A 7 -2.70 -19.32 9.38
N THR A 8 -3.26 -20.00 8.37
CA THR A 8 -2.46 -20.60 7.26
C THR A 8 -2.65 -19.89 5.93
N THR A 9 -3.69 -19.07 5.77
CA THR A 9 -4.02 -18.44 4.47
C THR A 9 -3.11 -17.27 4.11
N ASN A 10 -2.67 -16.46 5.09
CA ASN A 10 -1.91 -15.23 4.83
C ASN A 10 -0.47 -15.49 4.32
N THR A 11 0.19 -16.54 4.82
CA THR A 11 1.56 -16.89 4.39
C THR A 11 1.59 -17.41 2.96
N GLN A 12 0.62 -18.24 2.58
CA GLN A 12 0.57 -18.82 1.22
C GLN A 12 0.23 -17.76 0.15
N ALA A 13 -0.59 -16.78 0.50
CA ALA A 13 -0.92 -15.63 -0.35
C ALA A 13 0.32 -14.75 -0.60
N ALA A 14 1.06 -14.43 0.46
CA ALA A 14 2.30 -13.67 0.37
C ALA A 14 3.35 -14.38 -0.50
N THR A 15 3.55 -15.69 -0.33
CA THR A 15 4.48 -16.47 -1.15
C THR A 15 4.08 -16.56 -2.62
N ARG A 16 2.77 -16.61 -2.94
CA ARG A 16 2.32 -16.58 -4.34
C ARG A 16 2.54 -15.21 -4.97
N ALA A 17 2.23 -14.14 -4.23
CA ALA A 17 2.44 -12.77 -4.69
C ALA A 17 3.93 -12.48 -4.97
N THR A 18 4.86 -12.99 -4.15
CA THR A 18 6.31 -12.82 -4.41
C THR A 18 6.81 -13.58 -5.63
N VAL A 19 6.17 -14.72 -5.98
CA VAL A 19 6.48 -15.44 -7.23
C VAL A 19 5.91 -14.72 -8.44
N GLU A 20 4.71 -14.16 -8.33
CA GLU A 20 4.00 -13.50 -9.44
C GLU A 20 4.46 -12.05 -9.66
N ILE A 21 5.13 -11.45 -8.68
CA ILE A 21 5.73 -10.10 -8.75
C ILE A 21 7.24 -10.22 -8.45
N PRO A 22 8.05 -10.55 -9.46
CA PRO A 22 9.50 -10.77 -9.27
C PRO A 22 10.27 -9.54 -8.77
N SER A 23 9.66 -8.36 -8.80
CA SER A 23 10.25 -7.11 -8.35
C SER A 23 10.16 -6.89 -6.84
N ILE A 24 9.43 -7.70 -6.07
CA ILE A 24 9.42 -7.57 -4.61
C ILE A 24 10.78 -8.00 -4.05
N PRO A 25 11.46 -7.13 -3.29
CA PRO A 25 12.67 -7.53 -2.56
C PRO A 25 12.35 -8.67 -1.59
N CYS A 26 12.95 -9.84 -1.81
CA CYS A 26 12.78 -11.02 -0.95
C CYS A 26 14.13 -11.54 -0.45
N ASP A 27 14.14 -12.06 0.78
CA ASP A 27 15.22 -12.90 1.31
C ASP A 27 14.79 -14.38 1.36
N ALA A 28 15.54 -15.21 2.11
CA ALA A 28 15.25 -16.64 2.24
C ALA A 28 13.92 -16.95 2.96
N GLU A 29 13.37 -16.00 3.73
CA GLU A 29 12.18 -16.17 4.57
C GLU A 29 10.95 -15.43 3.99
N GLY A 30 11.12 -14.52 3.04
CA GLY A 30 10.02 -13.88 2.32
C GLY A 30 10.28 -12.43 1.92
N PRO A 31 9.22 -11.63 1.69
CA PRO A 31 9.37 -10.23 1.32
C PRO A 31 9.96 -9.42 2.48
N VAL A 32 10.97 -8.59 2.16
CA VAL A 32 11.68 -7.75 3.13
C VAL A 32 11.11 -6.34 3.08
N PHE A 33 10.88 -5.77 4.27
CA PHE A 33 10.32 -4.43 4.47
C PHE A 33 11.28 -3.62 5.34
N ARG A 34 11.60 -2.39 4.91
CA ARG A 34 12.43 -1.44 5.65
C ARG A 34 11.65 -0.73 6.74
N GLU A 35 10.36 -0.52 6.50
CA GLU A 35 9.47 0.20 7.40
C GLU A 35 8.15 -0.56 7.57
N PRO A 36 7.46 -0.46 8.73
CA PRO A 36 6.21 -1.17 8.97
C PRO A 36 5.10 -0.87 7.94
N TRP A 37 5.07 0.34 7.37
CA TRP A 37 4.06 0.73 6.39
C TRP A 37 4.22 -0.02 5.05
N GLU A 38 5.44 -0.43 4.68
CA GLU A 38 5.69 -1.17 3.43
C GLU A 38 5.01 -2.54 3.48
N ALA A 39 5.11 -3.22 4.63
CA ALA A 39 4.44 -4.49 4.87
C ALA A 39 2.90 -4.35 4.79
N GLN A 40 2.37 -3.25 5.33
CA GLN A 40 0.93 -2.96 5.27
C GLN A 40 0.46 -2.70 3.84
N ALA A 41 1.21 -1.91 3.06
CA ALA A 41 0.90 -1.65 1.66
C ALA A 41 0.91 -2.94 0.81
N PHE A 42 1.91 -3.81 1.04
CA PHE A 42 1.97 -5.12 0.40
C PHE A 42 0.76 -5.99 0.77
N ALA A 43 0.43 -6.10 2.06
CA ALA A 43 -0.71 -6.89 2.52
C ALA A 43 -2.04 -6.39 1.93
N MET A 44 -2.22 -5.07 1.80
CA MET A 44 -3.40 -4.49 1.15
C MET A 44 -3.47 -4.86 -0.33
N ALA A 45 -2.36 -4.76 -1.07
CA ALA A 45 -2.31 -5.13 -2.48
C ALA A 45 -2.65 -6.61 -2.70
N VAL A 46 -2.07 -7.51 -1.91
CA VAL A 46 -2.38 -8.96 -1.94
C VAL A 46 -3.86 -9.21 -1.64
N THR A 47 -4.40 -8.58 -0.60
CA THR A 47 -5.81 -8.76 -0.20
C THR A 47 -6.78 -8.28 -1.30
N LEU A 48 -6.47 -7.17 -1.97
CA LEU A 48 -7.31 -6.63 -3.04
C LEU A 48 -7.24 -7.49 -4.31
N HIS A 49 -6.07 -8.02 -4.62
CA HIS A 49 -5.91 -9.01 -5.69
C HIS A 49 -6.73 -10.28 -5.40
N GLU A 50 -6.65 -10.85 -4.20
CA GLU A 50 -7.42 -12.04 -3.82
C GLU A 50 -8.93 -11.83 -3.89
N ARG A 51 -9.38 -10.59 -3.67
CA ARG A 51 -10.78 -10.17 -3.83
C ARG A 51 -11.17 -9.89 -5.29
N GLY A 52 -10.24 -10.02 -6.23
CA GLY A 52 -10.48 -9.83 -7.65
C GLY A 52 -10.65 -8.37 -8.08
N VAL A 53 -10.17 -7.40 -7.28
CA VAL A 53 -10.25 -5.97 -7.64
C VAL A 53 -9.37 -5.68 -8.87
N PHE A 54 -8.22 -6.34 -8.95
CA PHE A 54 -7.32 -6.32 -10.10
C PHE A 54 -6.58 -7.66 -10.19
N THR A 55 -5.99 -7.90 -11.35
CA THR A 55 -5.08 -9.03 -11.61
C THR A 55 -3.62 -8.60 -11.43
N TRP A 56 -2.72 -9.55 -11.18
CA TRP A 56 -1.28 -9.23 -11.14
C TRP A 56 -0.72 -8.72 -12.47
N THR A 57 -1.33 -9.08 -13.60
CA THR A 57 -0.94 -8.53 -14.91
C THR A 57 -1.24 -7.03 -14.99
N GLU A 58 -2.42 -6.60 -14.53
CA GLU A 58 -2.77 -5.18 -14.44
C GLU A 58 -1.86 -4.44 -13.47
N TRP A 59 -1.58 -5.05 -12.30
CA TRP A 59 -0.66 -4.53 -11.31
C TRP A 59 0.74 -4.29 -11.90
N ALA A 60 1.33 -5.29 -12.54
CA ALA A 60 2.68 -5.20 -13.11
C ALA A 60 2.77 -4.12 -14.19
N ALA A 61 1.74 -3.99 -15.02
CA ALA A 61 1.67 -2.93 -16.03
C ALA A 61 1.59 -1.53 -15.41
N ALA A 62 0.75 -1.36 -14.38
CA ALA A 62 0.59 -0.09 -13.66
C ALA A 62 1.88 0.29 -12.92
N LEU A 63 2.52 -0.65 -12.23
CA LEU A 63 3.77 -0.41 -11.51
C LEU A 63 4.91 -0.01 -12.45
N ALA A 64 5.04 -0.69 -13.58
CA ALA A 64 6.04 -0.34 -14.59
C ALA A 64 5.81 1.07 -15.16
N ALA A 65 4.55 1.47 -15.36
CA ALA A 65 4.20 2.81 -15.81
C ALA A 65 4.54 3.88 -14.76
N GLU A 66 4.26 3.63 -13.47
CA GLU A 66 4.57 4.57 -12.39
C GLU A 66 6.07 4.75 -12.20
N ILE A 67 6.84 3.65 -12.17
CA ILE A 67 8.30 3.71 -12.07
C ILE A 67 8.89 4.50 -13.24
N LYS A 68 8.42 4.24 -14.47
CA LYS A 68 8.88 4.99 -15.65
C LYS A 68 8.55 6.48 -15.56
N ARG A 69 7.37 6.83 -15.03
CA ARG A 69 6.96 8.23 -14.80
C ARG A 69 7.86 8.90 -13.77
N ALA A 70 8.15 8.23 -12.66
CA ALA A 70 9.02 8.75 -11.60
C ALA A 70 10.47 8.94 -12.08
N GLN A 71 11.03 7.96 -12.79
CA GLN A 71 12.36 8.05 -13.39
C GLN A 71 12.46 9.22 -14.38
N ALA A 72 11.43 9.43 -15.22
CA ALA A 72 11.38 10.60 -16.11
C ALA A 72 11.31 11.94 -15.36
N GLY A 73 10.79 11.92 -14.13
CA GLY A 73 10.76 13.07 -13.20
C GLY A 73 12.06 13.29 -12.41
N GLY A 74 13.09 12.48 -12.63
CA GLY A 74 14.40 12.60 -11.98
C GLY A 74 14.56 11.77 -10.71
N ASP A 75 13.69 10.78 -10.46
CA ASP A 75 13.86 9.87 -9.33
C ASP A 75 15.11 8.99 -9.51
N ALA A 76 15.96 8.96 -8.48
CA ALA A 76 17.17 8.16 -8.48
C ALA A 76 16.80 6.72 -8.14
N ASP A 77 17.17 5.77 -9.01
CA ASP A 77 16.85 4.34 -8.86
C ASP A 77 17.74 3.68 -7.79
N THR A 78 17.58 4.10 -6.54
CA THR A 78 18.33 3.61 -5.37
C THR A 78 17.59 2.51 -4.61
N GLY A 79 16.37 2.16 -5.06
CA GLY A 79 15.47 1.23 -4.37
C GLY A 79 14.78 1.81 -3.13
N GLU A 80 15.18 2.99 -2.64
CA GLU A 80 14.55 3.64 -1.48
C GLU A 80 13.15 4.18 -1.77
N THR A 81 12.86 4.43 -3.04
CA THR A 81 11.54 4.90 -3.51
C THR A 81 10.66 3.77 -4.02
N TYR A 82 11.14 2.52 -4.01
CA TYR A 82 10.41 1.39 -4.59
C TYR A 82 9.02 1.19 -3.99
N TYR A 83 8.89 1.11 -2.66
CA TYR A 83 7.59 0.97 -2.01
C TYR A 83 6.74 2.25 -2.10
N ARG A 84 7.34 3.41 -2.41
CA ARG A 84 6.56 4.62 -2.72
C ARG A 84 5.90 4.50 -4.09
N HIS A 85 6.60 3.99 -5.10
CA HIS A 85 6.01 3.67 -6.42
C HIS A 85 4.95 2.57 -6.29
N TRP A 86 5.19 1.59 -5.43
CA TRP A 86 4.21 0.56 -5.09
C TRP A 86 2.92 1.15 -4.52
N LEU A 87 3.04 2.03 -3.53
CA LEU A 87 1.89 2.67 -2.90
C LEU A 87 1.13 3.56 -3.91
N ALA A 88 1.83 4.38 -4.69
CA ALA A 88 1.22 5.19 -5.75
C ALA A 88 0.50 4.34 -6.79
N THR A 89 1.09 3.20 -7.18
CA THR A 89 0.45 2.22 -8.07
C THR A 89 -0.83 1.67 -7.47
N LEU A 90 -0.81 1.30 -6.19
CA LEU A 90 -1.99 0.80 -5.49
C LEU A 90 -3.10 1.84 -5.48
N GLU A 91 -2.80 3.07 -5.06
CA GLU A 91 -3.75 4.19 -4.99
C GLU A 91 -4.39 4.50 -6.36
N ASN A 92 -3.58 4.57 -7.41
CA ASN A 92 -4.06 4.80 -8.77
C ASN A 92 -4.97 3.66 -9.24
N LEU A 93 -4.53 2.41 -9.06
CA LEU A 93 -5.27 1.25 -9.56
C LEU A 93 -6.62 1.09 -8.84
N ILE A 94 -6.68 1.28 -7.52
CA ILE A 94 -7.95 1.19 -6.79
C ILE A 94 -8.90 2.36 -7.11
N ALA A 95 -8.36 3.53 -7.45
CA ALA A 95 -9.15 4.67 -7.91
C ALA A 95 -9.72 4.42 -9.32
N GLU A 96 -8.92 3.91 -10.24
CA GLU A 96 -9.37 3.52 -11.59
C GLU A 96 -10.44 2.43 -11.57
N LYS A 97 -10.34 1.50 -10.61
CA LYS A 97 -11.34 0.44 -10.38
C LYS A 97 -12.58 0.92 -9.63
N GLY A 98 -12.64 2.19 -9.22
CA GLY A 98 -13.79 2.78 -8.54
C GLY A 98 -13.99 2.33 -7.09
N VAL A 99 -12.97 1.72 -6.46
CA VAL A 99 -13.00 1.35 -5.04
C VAL A 99 -12.92 2.59 -4.14
N THR A 100 -12.24 3.63 -4.62
CA THR A 100 -12.13 4.95 -3.99
C THR A 100 -11.94 6.01 -5.08
N THR A 101 -11.72 7.26 -4.68
CA THR A 101 -11.33 8.35 -5.59
C THR A 101 -10.04 9.01 -5.11
N ALA A 102 -9.30 9.64 -6.02
CA ALA A 102 -8.11 10.44 -5.66
C ALA A 102 -8.45 11.50 -4.60
N ASP A 103 -9.60 12.17 -4.75
CA ASP A 103 -10.08 13.16 -3.78
C ASP A 103 -10.33 12.57 -2.40
N THR A 104 -10.86 11.34 -2.33
CA THR A 104 -11.05 10.64 -1.05
C THR A 104 -9.71 10.27 -0.41
N LEU A 105 -8.76 9.73 -1.19
CA LEU A 105 -7.42 9.42 -0.69
C LEU A 105 -6.72 10.67 -0.15
N HIS A 106 -6.76 11.76 -0.90
CA HIS A 106 -6.21 13.05 -0.48
C HIS A 106 -6.89 13.58 0.78
N ARG A 107 -8.22 13.54 0.83
CA ARG A 107 -8.98 13.97 2.01
C ARG A 107 -8.58 13.20 3.27
N TYR A 108 -8.33 11.89 3.16
CA TYR A 108 -7.90 11.08 4.30
C TYR A 108 -6.45 11.34 4.70
N ARG A 109 -5.54 11.51 3.72
CA ARG A 109 -4.16 11.91 4.01
C ARG A 109 -4.13 13.23 4.79
N ASP A 110 -4.80 14.25 4.26
CA ASP A 110 -4.83 15.58 4.86
C ASP A 110 -5.47 15.53 6.28
N ALA A 111 -6.51 14.71 6.48
CA ALA A 111 -7.11 14.52 7.79
C ALA A 111 -6.18 13.81 8.79
N TRP A 112 -5.41 12.81 8.33
CA TRP A 112 -4.39 12.16 9.18
C TRP A 112 -3.25 13.11 9.53
N ASP A 113 -2.83 13.98 8.60
CA ASP A 113 -1.82 15.01 8.86
C ASP A 113 -2.33 15.98 9.96
N HIS A 114 -3.58 16.45 9.85
CA HIS A 114 -4.21 17.27 10.88
C HIS A 114 -4.31 16.57 12.24
N ALA A 115 -4.72 15.30 12.25
CA ALA A 115 -4.82 14.50 13.46
C ALA A 115 -3.44 14.34 14.13
N ALA A 116 -2.38 14.12 13.34
CA ALA A 116 -1.01 14.02 13.82
C ALA A 116 -0.54 15.36 14.42
N ASP A 117 -0.75 16.48 13.72
CA ASP A 117 -0.33 17.82 14.15
C ASP A 117 -0.94 18.24 15.49
N ARG A 118 -2.24 17.93 15.71
CA ARG A 118 -2.93 18.31 16.96
C ARG A 118 -2.68 17.34 18.12
N THR A 119 -2.08 16.17 17.88
CA THR A 119 -1.91 15.15 18.91
C THR A 119 -0.60 15.40 19.68
N PRO A 120 -0.66 15.65 21.00
CA PRO A 120 0.55 15.81 21.81
C PRO A 120 1.45 14.56 21.75
N HIS A 121 2.76 14.76 21.74
CA HIS A 121 3.72 13.65 21.72
C HIS A 121 3.46 12.65 22.85
N GLY A 122 3.51 11.36 22.51
CA GLY A 122 3.26 10.26 23.44
C GLY A 122 1.78 9.88 23.61
N GLN A 123 0.85 10.60 22.95
CA GLN A 123 -0.54 10.19 22.86
C GLN A 123 -0.83 9.46 21.53
N PRO A 124 -1.78 8.51 21.50
CA PRO A 124 -2.23 7.90 20.24
C PRO A 124 -2.82 8.93 19.30
N ILE A 125 -2.53 8.82 18.00
CA ILE A 125 -3.17 9.62 16.96
C ILE A 125 -4.51 8.99 16.64
N GLU A 126 -5.59 9.73 16.86
CA GLU A 126 -6.96 9.30 16.58
C GLU A 126 -7.61 10.22 15.56
N LEU A 127 -8.19 9.64 14.52
CA LEU A 127 -8.94 10.37 13.51
C LEU A 127 -10.36 10.68 14.01
N THR A 128 -10.75 11.94 13.93
CA THR A 128 -12.07 12.46 14.35
C THR A 128 -12.76 13.16 13.18
N PRO A 129 -14.09 13.35 13.22
CA PRO A 129 -14.79 14.10 12.18
C PRO A 129 -14.23 15.50 11.91
N ALA A 130 -13.71 16.17 12.95
CA ALA A 130 -13.15 17.52 12.83
C ALA A 130 -11.87 17.57 11.98
N ASP A 131 -11.14 16.45 11.85
CA ASP A 131 -9.91 16.41 11.04
C ASP A 131 -10.20 16.47 9.54
N PHE A 132 -11.45 16.21 9.14
CA PHE A 132 -11.89 16.31 7.75
C PHE A 132 -12.41 17.70 7.38
N ASP A 133 -12.58 18.58 8.36
CA ASP A 133 -13.09 19.92 8.16
C ASP A 133 -11.92 20.87 7.86
N ARG A 134 -11.78 21.30 6.60
CA ARG A 134 -10.90 22.43 6.29
C ARG A 134 -11.43 23.65 7.03
N HIS A 135 -10.74 24.10 8.07
CA HIS A 135 -10.85 25.49 8.48
C HIS A 135 -10.39 26.33 7.29
N ALA A 136 -11.36 26.96 6.63
CA ALA A 136 -11.17 27.87 5.50
C ALA A 136 -10.35 29.11 5.89
#